data_AF-A0A6V8L652-F1
#
_entry.id   AF-A0A6V8L652-F1
#
_cell.length_a   1.000
_cell.length_b   1.000
_cell.length_c   1.000
_cell.angle_alpha   90.00
_cell.angle_beta   90.00
_cell.angle_gamma   90.00
#
_symmetry.space_group_name_H-M   'P 1'
#
loop_
_entity.id
_entity.type
_entity.pdbx_description
1 polymer ?
#
loop_
_entity_poly.entity_id
_entity_poly.type
_entity_poly.pdbx_seq_one_letter_code
_entity_poly.pdbx_strand_id
1 'polypeptide(L)'
;MPVTIEQIQSAWSTLVKAPESARQLADQIAEQIATIDQGDQWAPAYKREAIAKWRQHGAESLAPMRRDVDQAAETLMTAATEGDRPTGSDTAQLLAETRAGRAWARLRPLLDSGRSWPSIVAEIERRGDRPGVDALLDELPAYLRTRTPASLDTAVDDQGEDDPAAVTERLQVAAVRVLGDREGRGRSARLRLHVAARHPLALAALDAADARVTGRTDGLGAAIATQYAERQAARIESMLTSSTEPTPEPAAI
;
A
#
# COMPACT_ATOMS: atom_id res chain seq x y z
N MET A 1 -13.37 -11.59 -16.00
CA MET A 1 -13.12 -10.61 -17.07
C MET A 1 -11.87 -9.84 -16.69
N PRO A 2 -10.95 -9.55 -17.63
CA PRO A 2 -9.71 -8.82 -17.31
C PRO A 2 -10.01 -7.38 -16.88
N VAL A 3 -9.23 -6.85 -15.93
CA VAL A 3 -9.36 -5.46 -15.48
C VAL A 3 -8.84 -4.51 -16.56
N THR A 4 -9.63 -3.52 -16.96
CA THR A 4 -9.26 -2.56 -18.01
C THR A 4 -8.36 -1.45 -17.47
N ILE A 5 -7.62 -0.78 -18.35
CA ILE A 5 -6.79 0.40 -17.99
C ILE A 5 -7.66 1.50 -17.39
N GLU A 6 -8.86 1.73 -17.93
CA GLU A 6 -9.82 2.70 -17.42
C GLU A 6 -10.28 2.37 -15.99
N GLN A 7 -10.55 1.09 -15.71
CA GLN A 7 -10.88 0.62 -14.36
C GLN A 7 -9.73 0.86 -13.38
N ILE A 8 -8.49 0.60 -13.78
CA ILE A 8 -7.30 0.86 -12.96
C ILE A 8 -7.14 2.36 -12.69
N GLN A 9 -7.30 3.21 -13.70
CA GLN A 9 -7.20 4.66 -13.55
C GLN A 9 -8.31 5.23 -12.65
N SER A 10 -9.54 4.73 -12.82
CA SER A 10 -10.68 5.09 -11.98
C SER A 10 -10.44 4.68 -10.52
N ALA A 11 -10.07 3.43 -10.27
CA ALA A 11 -9.76 2.93 -8.93
C ALA A 11 -8.62 3.72 -8.27
N TRP A 12 -7.55 4.03 -9.01
CA TRP A 12 -6.47 4.87 -8.52
C TRP A 12 -6.95 6.28 -8.15
N SER A 13 -7.75 6.92 -9.02
CA SER A 13 -8.32 8.24 -8.73
C SER A 13 -9.20 8.21 -7.47
N THR A 14 -9.96 7.13 -7.25
CA THR A 14 -10.79 6.98 -6.05
C THR A 14 -9.93 6.96 -4.79
N LEU A 15 -8.88 6.12 -4.74
CA LEU A 15 -7.98 6.05 -3.57
C LEU A 15 -7.27 7.37 -3.30
N VAL A 16 -6.83 8.08 -4.34
CA VAL A 16 -6.11 9.35 -4.19
C VAL A 16 -7.03 10.47 -3.68
N LYS A 17 -8.28 10.55 -4.17
CA LYS A 17 -9.21 11.64 -3.83
C LYS A 17 -9.98 11.41 -2.55
N ALA A 18 -10.19 10.15 -2.15
CA ALA A 18 -11.03 9.81 -0.99
C ALA A 18 -10.66 10.56 0.30
N PRO A 19 -9.37 10.72 0.69
CA PRO A 19 -9.02 11.48 1.89
C PRO A 19 -9.51 12.93 1.87
N GLU A 20 -9.35 13.61 0.73
CA GLU A 20 -9.76 15.01 0.58
C GLU A 20 -11.28 15.14 0.53
N SER A 21 -11.96 14.29 -0.25
CA SER A 21 -13.42 14.26 -0.33
C SER A 21 -14.07 14.01 1.04
N ALA A 22 -13.51 13.09 1.83
CA ALA A 22 -14.01 12.80 3.17
C ALA A 22 -13.87 13.99 4.12
N ARG A 23 -12.73 14.70 4.06
CA ARG A 23 -12.48 15.93 4.85
C ARG A 23 -13.46 17.03 4.47
N GLN A 24 -13.62 17.31 3.17
CA GLN A 24 -14.54 18.33 2.67
C GLN A 24 -15.98 18.07 3.10
N LEU A 25 -16.45 16.82 2.99
CA LEU A 25 -17.78 16.44 3.45
C LEU A 25 -17.93 16.65 4.97
N ALA A 26 -16.94 16.22 5.77
CA ALA A 26 -16.99 16.40 7.21
C ALA A 26 -16.99 17.89 7.63
N ASP A 27 -16.22 18.73 6.93
CA ASP A 27 -16.19 20.18 7.17
C ASP A 27 -17.54 20.83 6.83
N GLN A 28 -18.15 20.45 5.69
CA GLN A 28 -19.49 20.93 5.31
C GLN A 28 -20.55 20.56 6.35
N ILE A 29 -20.57 19.30 6.81
CA ILE A 29 -21.51 18.84 7.83
C ILE A 29 -21.28 19.56 9.17
N ALA A 30 -20.01 19.76 9.56
CA ALA A 30 -19.67 20.47 10.79
C ALA A 30 -20.11 21.94 10.75
N GLU A 31 -19.96 22.61 9.60
CA GLU A 31 -20.42 23.98 9.39
C GLU A 31 -21.96 24.10 9.49
N GLN A 32 -22.70 23.16 8.89
CA GLN A 32 -24.16 23.11 9.00
C GLN A 32 -24.60 22.90 10.46
N ILE A 33 -23.95 21.98 11.19
CA ILE A 33 -24.23 21.74 12.61
C ILE A 33 -23.95 23.01 13.44
N ALA A 34 -22.83 23.68 13.21
CA ALA A 34 -22.47 24.91 13.92
C ALA A 34 -23.48 26.04 13.66
N THR A 35 -23.94 26.19 12.42
CA THR A 35 -24.97 27.17 12.03
C THR A 35 -26.29 26.92 12.77
N ILE A 36 -26.70 25.66 12.90
CA ILE A 36 -27.91 25.26 13.63
C ILE A 36 -27.77 25.52 15.13
N ASP A 37 -26.62 25.19 15.70
CA ASP A 37 -26.36 25.33 17.13
C ASP A 37 -26.35 26.81 17.56
N GLN A 38 -25.74 27.68 16.75
CA GLN A 38 -25.65 29.12 16.99
C GLN A 38 -26.94 29.90 16.67
N GLY A 39 -27.90 29.31 15.95
CA GLY A 39 -29.14 29.99 15.57
C GLY A 39 -30.09 30.20 16.74
N ASP A 40 -30.13 31.39 17.35
CA ASP A 40 -30.99 31.70 18.51
C ASP A 40 -32.50 31.59 18.23
N GLN A 41 -32.90 31.65 16.96
CA GLN A 41 -34.30 31.57 16.54
C GLN A 41 -34.94 30.17 16.70
N TRP A 42 -34.18 29.13 17.05
CA TRP A 42 -34.67 27.75 17.09
C TRP A 42 -34.81 27.23 18.52
N ALA A 43 -35.92 26.55 18.79
CA ALA A 43 -36.13 25.90 20.08
C ALA A 43 -35.07 24.78 20.33
N PRO A 44 -34.60 24.56 21.57
CA PRO A 44 -33.56 23.57 21.87
C PRO A 44 -33.88 22.14 21.46
N ALA A 45 -35.16 21.74 21.47
CA ALA A 45 -35.59 20.42 21.00
C ALA A 45 -35.41 20.28 19.49
N TYR A 46 -35.76 21.32 18.73
CA TYR A 46 -35.62 21.35 17.27
C TYR A 46 -34.14 21.34 16.84
N LYS A 47 -33.28 22.11 17.52
CA LYS A 47 -31.83 22.09 17.28
C LYS A 47 -31.25 20.69 17.39
N ARG A 48 -31.58 19.96 18.47
CA ARG A 48 -31.10 18.59 18.68
C ARG A 48 -31.54 17.63 17.58
N GLU A 49 -32.80 17.71 17.15
CA GLU A 49 -33.32 16.88 16.07
C GLU A 49 -32.64 17.21 14.72
N ALA A 50 -32.50 18.50 14.40
CA ALA A 50 -31.85 18.94 13.18
C ALA A 50 -30.37 18.53 13.13
N ILE A 51 -29.64 18.70 14.24
CA ILE A 51 -28.26 18.23 14.37
C ILE A 51 -28.20 16.71 14.18
N ALA A 52 -29.09 15.93 14.81
CA ALA A 52 -29.12 14.48 14.65
C ALA A 52 -29.34 14.06 13.18
N LYS A 53 -30.24 14.73 12.46
CA LYS A 53 -30.47 14.51 11.02
C LYS A 53 -29.24 14.80 10.18
N TRP A 54 -28.54 15.90 10.44
CA TRP A 54 -27.29 16.22 9.73
C TRP A 54 -26.17 15.23 10.01
N ARG A 55 -26.04 14.75 11.25
CA ARG A 55 -25.08 13.69 11.60
C ARG A 55 -25.39 12.38 10.89
N GLN A 56 -26.67 12.00 10.86
CA GLN A 56 -27.12 10.81 10.12
C GLN A 56 -26.82 10.95 8.63
N HIS A 57 -27.16 12.08 8.02
CA HIS A 57 -26.88 12.35 6.61
C HIS A 57 -25.37 12.28 6.29
N GLY A 58 -24.53 12.82 7.16
CA GLY A 58 -23.07 12.73 7.01
C GLY A 58 -22.57 11.29 7.07
N ALA A 59 -23.05 10.48 8.02
CA ALA A 59 -22.70 9.06 8.13
C ALA A 59 -23.16 8.25 6.90
N GLU A 60 -24.39 8.49 6.44
CA GLU A 60 -24.94 7.87 5.22
C GLU A 60 -24.17 8.28 3.96
N SER A 61 -23.59 9.47 3.94
CA SER A 61 -22.77 9.98 2.81
C SER A 61 -21.34 9.44 2.82
N LEU A 62 -20.77 9.11 3.99
CA LEU A 62 -19.44 8.51 4.12
C LEU A 62 -19.43 7.00 3.83
N ALA A 63 -20.55 6.30 4.12
CA ALA A 63 -20.69 4.86 3.87
C ALA A 63 -20.43 4.42 2.41
N PRO A 64 -20.99 5.07 1.36
CA PRO A 64 -20.65 4.73 -0.02
C PRO A 64 -19.19 5.00 -0.35
N MET A 65 -18.60 6.10 0.14
CA MET A 65 -17.18 6.40 -0.10
C MET A 65 -16.26 5.29 0.44
N ARG A 66 -16.57 4.72 1.61
CA ARG A 66 -15.81 3.59 2.16
C ARG A 66 -15.88 2.37 1.24
N ARG A 67 -17.08 2.02 0.76
CA ARG A 67 -17.25 0.92 -0.20
C ARG A 67 -16.47 1.16 -1.50
N ASP A 68 -16.49 2.39 -2.01
CA ASP A 68 -15.76 2.75 -3.21
C ASP A 68 -14.24 2.64 -3.01
N VAL A 69 -13.73 3.04 -1.84
CA VAL A 69 -12.30 2.89 -1.47
C VAL A 69 -11.89 1.43 -1.39
N ASP A 70 -12.68 0.58 -0.75
CA ASP A 70 -12.40 -0.86 -0.66
C ASP A 70 -12.45 -1.54 -2.04
N GLN A 71 -13.48 -1.24 -2.83
CA GLN A 71 -13.62 -1.75 -4.20
C GLN A 71 -12.48 -1.28 -5.10
N ALA A 72 -12.01 -0.03 -4.94
CA ALA A 72 -10.88 0.49 -5.68
C ALA A 72 -9.57 -0.26 -5.31
N ALA A 73 -9.33 -0.49 -4.03
CA ALA A 73 -8.18 -1.29 -3.58
C ALA A 73 -8.24 -2.72 -4.15
N GLU A 74 -9.40 -3.37 -4.09
CA GLU A 74 -9.61 -4.71 -4.66
C GLU A 74 -9.37 -4.75 -6.17
N THR A 75 -9.86 -3.74 -6.91
CA THR A 75 -9.65 -3.62 -8.36
C THR A 75 -8.17 -3.53 -8.71
N LEU A 76 -7.41 -2.71 -7.97
CA LEU A 76 -5.96 -2.56 -8.18
C LEU A 76 -5.18 -3.83 -7.80
N MET A 77 -5.57 -4.50 -6.71
CA MET A 77 -4.95 -5.76 -6.29
C MET A 77 -5.27 -6.90 -7.26
N THR A 78 -6.48 -6.92 -7.83
CA THR A 78 -6.84 -7.84 -8.91
C THR A 78 -5.95 -7.58 -10.11
N ALA A 79 -5.87 -6.33 -10.58
CA ALA A 79 -5.00 -5.96 -11.71
C ALA A 79 -3.52 -6.32 -11.47
N ALA A 80 -3.01 -6.14 -10.25
CA ALA A 80 -1.66 -6.57 -9.89
C ALA A 80 -1.49 -8.10 -9.96
N THR A 81 -2.49 -8.85 -9.52
CA THR A 81 -2.48 -10.32 -9.61
C THR A 81 -2.56 -10.79 -11.07
N GLU A 82 -3.33 -10.10 -11.91
CA GLU A 82 -3.37 -10.41 -13.34
C GLU A 82 -2.03 -10.11 -14.04
N GLY A 83 -1.37 -9.00 -13.66
CA GLY A 83 -0.08 -8.60 -14.21
C GLY A 83 1.09 -9.51 -13.80
N ASP A 84 0.92 -10.33 -12.75
CA ASP A 84 1.91 -11.35 -12.39
C ASP A 84 1.84 -12.60 -13.26
N ARG A 85 0.76 -12.77 -14.03
CA ARG A 85 0.62 -13.93 -14.91
C ARG A 85 1.72 -13.90 -15.97
N PRO A 86 2.35 -15.04 -16.29
CA PRO A 86 3.32 -15.12 -17.35
C PRO A 86 2.73 -14.59 -18.66
N THR A 87 3.41 -13.63 -19.28
CA THR A 87 3.06 -13.11 -20.60
C THR A 87 4.06 -13.65 -21.62
N GLY A 88 3.61 -14.46 -22.57
CA GLY A 88 4.47 -15.03 -23.62
C GLY A 88 3.97 -16.36 -24.15
N SER A 89 4.74 -16.97 -25.06
CA SER A 89 4.52 -18.36 -25.47
C SER A 89 4.92 -19.33 -24.35
N ASP A 90 4.33 -20.53 -24.34
CA ASP A 90 4.65 -21.59 -23.36
C ASP A 90 6.16 -21.84 -23.23
N THR A 91 6.90 -21.78 -24.34
CA THR A 91 8.36 -21.92 -24.35
C THR A 91 9.07 -20.78 -23.64
N ALA A 92 8.61 -19.54 -23.82
CA ALA A 92 9.19 -18.38 -23.15
C ALA A 92 8.93 -18.45 -21.63
N GLN A 93 7.76 -18.93 -21.24
CA GLN A 93 7.41 -19.17 -19.84
C GLN A 93 8.30 -20.25 -19.21
N LEU A 94 8.45 -21.41 -19.84
CA LEU A 94 9.32 -22.49 -19.34
C LEU A 94 10.77 -22.04 -19.17
N LEU A 95 11.28 -21.21 -20.09
CA LEU A 95 12.61 -20.62 -19.98
C LEU A 95 12.72 -19.64 -18.81
N ALA A 96 11.68 -18.82 -18.57
CA ALA A 96 11.63 -17.92 -17.43
C ALA A 96 11.62 -18.68 -16.09
N GLU A 97 10.75 -19.69 -15.96
CA GLU A 97 10.67 -20.56 -14.78
C GLU A 97 12.00 -21.30 -14.53
N THR A 98 12.63 -21.81 -15.58
CA THR A 98 13.95 -22.46 -15.47
C THR A 98 15.02 -21.47 -14.99
N ARG A 99 15.00 -20.22 -15.48
CA ARG A 99 15.96 -19.18 -15.06
C ARG A 99 15.74 -18.78 -13.61
N ALA A 100 14.49 -18.63 -13.17
CA ALA A 100 14.14 -18.35 -11.79
C ALA A 100 14.55 -19.51 -10.85
N GLY A 101 14.26 -20.76 -11.22
CA GLY A 101 14.68 -21.93 -10.43
C GLY A 101 16.20 -22.04 -10.30
N ARG A 102 16.95 -21.76 -11.38
CA ARG A 102 18.42 -21.68 -11.31
C ARG A 102 18.90 -20.50 -10.48
N ALA A 103 18.20 -19.37 -10.50
CA ALA A 103 18.55 -18.22 -9.66
C ALA A 103 18.34 -18.56 -8.18
N TRP A 104 17.20 -19.15 -7.82
CA TRP A 104 16.96 -19.62 -6.46
C TRP A 104 18.02 -20.62 -5.98
N ALA A 105 18.40 -21.58 -6.83
CA ALA A 105 19.46 -22.53 -6.50
C ALA A 105 20.83 -21.88 -6.20
N ARG A 106 21.10 -20.68 -6.76
CA ARG A 106 22.30 -19.89 -6.44
C ARG A 106 22.14 -19.05 -5.17
N LEU A 107 20.94 -18.51 -4.95
CA LEU A 107 20.66 -17.57 -3.85
C LEU A 107 20.43 -18.27 -2.52
N ARG A 108 19.71 -19.40 -2.52
CA ARG A 108 19.40 -20.17 -1.32
C ARG A 108 20.64 -20.55 -0.50
N PRO A 109 21.75 -21.05 -1.08
CA PRO A 109 22.96 -21.33 -0.30
C PRO A 109 23.55 -20.11 0.42
N LEU A 110 23.37 -18.90 -0.13
CA LEU A 110 23.83 -17.66 0.52
C LEU A 110 22.97 -17.35 1.76
N LEU A 111 21.66 -17.53 1.66
CA LEU A 111 20.76 -17.42 2.82
C LEU A 111 21.08 -18.51 3.85
N ASP A 112 21.32 -19.73 3.37
CA ASP A 112 21.62 -20.87 4.24
C ASP A 112 22.94 -20.70 5.01
N SER A 113 23.93 -19.99 4.44
CA SER A 113 25.19 -19.65 5.08
C SER A 113 25.12 -18.47 6.05
N GLY A 114 23.94 -17.87 6.24
CA GLY A 114 23.72 -16.78 7.18
C GLY A 114 23.89 -15.38 6.59
N ARG A 115 24.00 -15.25 5.26
CA ARG A 115 23.97 -13.92 4.63
C ARG A 115 22.55 -13.35 4.71
N SER A 116 22.43 -12.08 5.11
CA SER A 116 21.12 -11.44 5.24
C SER A 116 20.44 -11.25 3.88
N TRP A 117 19.13 -11.48 3.84
CA TRP A 117 18.35 -11.32 2.62
C TRP A 117 18.37 -9.88 2.07
N PRO A 118 18.43 -8.79 2.89
CA PRO A 118 18.52 -7.43 2.35
C PRO A 118 19.85 -7.20 1.61
N SER A 119 20.95 -7.78 2.10
CA SER A 119 22.26 -7.72 1.42
C SER A 119 22.20 -8.39 0.04
N ILE A 120 21.48 -9.50 -0.07
CA ILE A 120 21.29 -10.23 -1.34
C ILE A 120 20.42 -9.41 -2.30
N VAL A 121 19.30 -8.85 -1.82
CA VAL A 121 18.43 -7.97 -2.62
C VAL A 121 19.23 -6.78 -3.16
N ALA A 122 19.99 -6.08 -2.32
CA ALA A 122 20.80 -4.93 -2.73
C ALA A 122 21.88 -5.29 -3.77
N GLU A 123 22.43 -6.51 -3.74
CA GLU A 123 23.35 -6.99 -4.78
C GLU A 123 22.63 -7.28 -6.10
N ILE A 124 21.47 -7.94 -6.04
CA ILE A 124 20.64 -8.24 -7.20
C ILE A 124 20.17 -6.94 -7.89
N GLU A 125 19.74 -5.95 -7.11
CA GLU A 125 19.36 -4.63 -7.60
C GLU A 125 20.51 -3.94 -8.34
N ARG A 126 21.69 -3.86 -7.71
CA ARG A 126 22.88 -3.24 -8.33
C ARG A 126 23.30 -3.90 -9.65
N ARG A 127 23.05 -5.21 -9.80
CA ARG A 127 23.37 -5.97 -11.01
C ARG A 127 22.25 -5.97 -12.04
N GLY A 128 21.05 -5.52 -11.69
CA GLY A 128 19.86 -5.68 -12.52
C GLY A 128 19.51 -7.15 -12.79
N ASP A 129 19.77 -8.07 -11.83
CA ASP A 129 19.53 -9.51 -11.99
C ASP A 129 18.02 -9.82 -11.91
N ARG A 130 17.32 -9.67 -13.04
CA ARG A 130 15.87 -9.91 -13.15
C ARG A 130 15.47 -11.32 -12.67
N PRO A 131 16.10 -12.43 -13.14
CA PRO A 131 15.80 -13.77 -12.62
C PRO A 131 16.03 -13.91 -11.12
N GLY A 132 17.01 -13.21 -10.56
CA GLY A 132 17.26 -13.15 -9.12
C GLY A 132 16.11 -12.52 -8.35
N VAL A 133 15.57 -11.39 -8.82
CA VAL A 133 14.40 -10.75 -8.19
C VAL A 133 13.16 -11.63 -8.30
N ASP A 134 12.88 -12.21 -9.48
CA ASP A 134 11.74 -13.11 -9.66
C ASP A 134 11.81 -14.30 -8.70
N ALA A 135 12.98 -14.94 -8.58
CA ALA A 135 13.20 -16.03 -7.65
C ALA A 135 12.96 -15.63 -6.18
N LEU A 136 13.40 -14.44 -5.77
CA LEU A 136 13.16 -13.96 -4.41
C LEU A 136 11.69 -13.63 -4.15
N LEU A 137 10.98 -13.05 -5.13
CA LEU A 137 9.54 -12.79 -5.01
C LEU A 137 8.74 -14.08 -4.76
N ASP A 138 9.12 -15.17 -5.42
CA ASP A 138 8.42 -16.44 -5.34
C ASP A 138 8.79 -17.25 -4.09
N GLU A 139 10.07 -17.31 -3.76
CA GLU A 139 10.59 -18.30 -2.80
C GLU A 139 10.93 -17.71 -1.42
N LEU A 140 11.38 -16.44 -1.36
CA LEU A 140 11.89 -15.86 -0.11
C LEU A 140 10.82 -15.81 1.01
N PRO A 141 9.56 -15.39 0.75
CA PRO A 141 8.54 -15.36 1.80
C PRO A 141 8.25 -16.75 2.38
N ALA A 142 8.24 -17.79 1.55
CA ALA A 142 8.06 -19.17 2.01
C ALA A 142 9.29 -19.67 2.78
N TYR A 143 10.49 -19.38 2.28
CA TYR A 143 11.75 -19.74 2.93
C TYR A 143 11.84 -19.16 4.35
N LEU A 144 11.57 -17.86 4.53
CA LEU A 144 11.64 -17.21 5.85
C LEU A 144 10.64 -17.80 6.84
N ARG A 145 9.38 -18.06 6.41
CA ARG A 145 8.37 -18.72 7.27
C ARG A 145 8.80 -20.08 7.79
N THR A 146 9.58 -20.84 7.02
CA THR A 146 10.11 -22.14 7.47
C THR A 146 11.32 -22.02 8.40
N ARG A 147 11.97 -20.86 8.41
CA ARG A 147 13.18 -20.60 9.19
C ARG A 147 12.94 -19.79 10.46
N THR A 148 11.78 -19.17 10.65
CA THR A 148 11.43 -18.53 11.93
C THR A 148 11.12 -19.62 12.97
N PRO A 149 12.00 -19.92 13.95
CA PRO A 149 11.62 -20.82 15.04
C PRO A 149 10.62 -20.11 15.96
N ALA A 150 9.73 -20.88 16.58
CA ALA A 150 8.83 -20.43 17.66
C ALA A 150 9.55 -20.08 18.98
N SER A 151 10.79 -19.57 18.93
CA SER A 151 11.58 -19.21 20.10
C SER A 151 12.02 -17.75 20.02
N LEU A 152 11.11 -16.85 20.39
CA LEU A 152 11.41 -15.46 20.73
C LEU A 152 11.45 -15.33 22.25
N ASP A 153 12.53 -15.83 22.85
CA ASP A 153 13.04 -15.30 24.11
C ASP A 153 14.51 -14.99 23.85
N THR A 154 14.94 -13.76 24.11
CA THR A 154 16.31 -13.23 23.94
C THR A 154 16.82 -12.95 22.52
N ALA A 155 16.30 -11.90 21.87
CA ALA A 155 17.10 -10.98 21.05
C ALA A 155 16.35 -9.65 20.86
N VAL A 156 16.61 -8.69 21.75
CA VAL A 156 16.18 -7.30 21.63
C VAL A 156 17.21 -6.59 20.74
N ASP A 157 16.95 -6.49 19.43
CA ASP A 157 17.31 -5.32 18.59
C ASP A 157 17.03 -5.49 17.08
N ASP A 158 16.67 -6.67 16.56
CA ASP A 158 16.49 -6.88 15.10
C ASP A 158 15.08 -7.30 14.67
N GLN A 159 14.07 -6.99 15.50
CA GLN A 159 12.66 -7.38 15.28
C GLN A 159 12.01 -6.77 14.01
N GLY A 160 12.71 -5.91 13.27
CA GLY A 160 12.23 -5.34 12.02
C GLY A 160 12.64 -6.11 10.75
N GLU A 161 13.62 -7.01 10.82
CA GLU A 161 14.22 -7.62 9.62
C GLU A 161 13.46 -8.85 9.10
N ASP A 162 12.64 -9.48 9.96
CA ASP A 162 11.87 -10.70 9.68
C ASP A 162 10.35 -10.49 9.65
N ASP A 163 9.85 -9.25 9.73
CA ASP A 163 8.42 -8.99 9.51
C ASP A 163 8.05 -9.35 8.06
N PRO A 164 7.16 -10.33 7.82
CA PRO A 164 6.78 -10.76 6.47
C PRO A 164 6.20 -9.63 5.62
N ALA A 165 5.58 -8.61 6.23
CA ALA A 165 5.10 -7.44 5.51
C ALA A 165 6.27 -6.57 5.01
N ALA A 166 7.26 -6.30 5.87
CA ALA A 166 8.45 -5.54 5.51
C ALA A 166 9.30 -6.25 4.44
N VAL A 167 9.42 -7.57 4.51
CA VAL A 167 10.07 -8.38 3.47
C VAL A 167 9.36 -8.21 2.14
N THR A 168 8.05 -8.38 2.13
CA THR A 168 7.22 -8.27 0.92
C THR A 168 7.33 -6.88 0.30
N GLU A 169 7.29 -5.83 1.10
CA GLU A 169 7.44 -4.44 0.64
C GLU A 169 8.82 -4.20 0.01
N ARG A 170 9.91 -4.61 0.66
CA ARG A 170 11.27 -4.44 0.09
C ARG A 170 11.45 -5.23 -1.21
N LEU A 171 10.92 -6.44 -1.29
CA LEU A 171 10.96 -7.23 -2.53
C LEU A 171 10.15 -6.57 -3.66
N GLN A 172 8.98 -5.99 -3.35
CA GLN A 172 8.20 -5.24 -4.33
C GLN A 172 8.95 -4.00 -4.81
N VAL A 173 9.64 -3.28 -3.93
CA VAL A 173 10.49 -2.14 -4.32
C VAL A 173 11.62 -2.59 -5.26
N ALA A 174 12.30 -3.69 -4.93
CA ALA A 174 13.32 -4.26 -5.80
C ALA A 174 12.76 -4.70 -7.16
N ALA A 175 11.55 -5.26 -7.18
CA ALA A 175 10.83 -5.62 -8.40
C ALA A 175 10.55 -4.40 -9.29
N VAL A 176 10.06 -3.30 -8.72
CA VAL A 176 9.85 -2.04 -9.47
C VAL A 176 11.15 -1.56 -10.10
N ARG A 177 12.25 -1.59 -9.35
CA ARG A 177 13.56 -1.08 -9.80
C ARG A 177 14.21 -1.94 -10.88
N VAL A 178 14.18 -3.26 -10.72
CA VAL A 178 14.90 -4.20 -11.60
C VAL A 178 14.05 -4.65 -12.78
N LEU A 179 12.76 -4.86 -12.57
CA LEU A 179 11.85 -5.34 -13.62
C LEU A 179 11.25 -4.20 -14.45
N GLY A 180 11.20 -2.99 -13.90
CA GLY A 180 10.58 -1.80 -14.49
C GLY A 180 9.08 -1.72 -14.18
N ASP A 181 8.47 -0.56 -14.39
CA ASP A 181 7.11 -0.27 -13.93
C ASP A 181 6.03 -0.23 -15.03
N ARG A 182 6.43 -0.44 -16.29
CA ARG A 182 5.53 -0.30 -17.44
C ARG A 182 4.60 -1.50 -17.61
N GLU A 183 5.10 -2.72 -17.42
CA GLU A 183 4.36 -3.96 -17.65
C GLU A 183 4.84 -5.11 -16.74
N GLY A 184 4.05 -6.19 -16.66
CA GLY A 184 4.38 -7.41 -15.94
C GLY A 184 4.55 -7.24 -14.43
N ARG A 185 5.33 -8.12 -13.80
CA ARG A 185 5.51 -8.20 -12.33
C ARG A 185 6.01 -6.91 -11.68
N GLY A 186 6.80 -6.09 -12.37
CA GLY A 186 7.26 -4.82 -11.82
C GLY A 186 6.15 -3.75 -11.78
N ARG A 187 5.27 -3.70 -12.78
CA ARG A 187 4.02 -2.92 -12.72
C ARG A 187 3.11 -3.45 -11.59
N SER A 188 2.96 -4.76 -11.47
CA SER A 188 2.17 -5.39 -10.40
C SER A 188 2.70 -5.05 -9.02
N ALA A 189 4.02 -5.09 -8.82
CA ALA A 189 4.67 -4.69 -7.58
C ALA A 189 4.39 -3.22 -7.26
N ARG A 190 4.48 -2.32 -8.26
CA ARG A 190 4.13 -0.92 -8.08
C ARG A 190 2.68 -0.72 -7.66
N LEU A 191 1.74 -1.43 -8.28
CA LEU A 191 0.32 -1.37 -7.91
C LEU A 191 0.09 -1.81 -6.46
N ARG A 192 0.76 -2.88 -6.00
CA ARG A 192 0.67 -3.33 -4.60
C ARG A 192 1.21 -2.30 -3.62
N LEU A 193 2.37 -1.71 -3.91
CA LEU A 193 2.96 -0.65 -3.09
C LEU A 193 2.03 0.56 -3.01
N HIS A 194 1.44 0.94 -4.14
CA HIS A 194 0.46 2.02 -4.22
C HIS A 194 -0.79 1.75 -3.38
N VAL A 195 -1.35 0.53 -3.44
CA VAL A 195 -2.47 0.14 -2.58
C VAL A 195 -2.06 0.15 -1.10
N ALA A 196 -0.90 -0.43 -0.76
CA ALA A 196 -0.38 -0.47 0.60
C ALA A 196 -0.14 0.93 1.20
N ALA A 197 0.21 1.91 0.36
CA ALA A 197 0.36 3.30 0.78
C ALA A 197 -0.99 4.03 0.89
N ARG A 198 -1.88 3.88 -0.09
CA ARG A 198 -3.05 4.75 -0.25
C ARG A 198 -4.32 4.24 0.42
N HIS A 199 -4.53 2.93 0.48
CA HIS A 199 -5.75 2.36 1.04
C HIS A 199 -5.87 2.62 2.56
N PRO A 200 -4.84 2.37 3.40
CA PRO A 200 -4.91 2.68 4.83
C PRO A 200 -5.12 4.17 5.10
N LEU A 201 -4.50 5.04 4.28
CA LEU A 201 -4.64 6.49 4.39
C LEU A 201 -6.08 6.95 4.09
N ALA A 202 -6.71 6.40 3.05
CA ALA A 202 -8.09 6.69 2.70
C ALA A 202 -9.07 6.22 3.79
N LEU A 203 -8.87 5.02 4.34
CA LEU A 203 -9.69 4.51 5.44
C LEU A 203 -9.55 5.36 6.71
N ALA A 204 -8.32 5.71 7.10
CA ALA A 204 -8.08 6.54 8.27
C ALA A 204 -8.71 7.93 8.13
N ALA A 205 -8.66 8.53 6.94
CA ALA A 205 -9.33 9.80 6.66
C ALA A 205 -10.87 9.69 6.75
N LEU A 206 -11.46 8.59 6.27
CA LEU A 206 -12.89 8.32 6.40
C LEU A 206 -13.28 8.07 7.86
N ASP A 207 -12.47 7.36 8.64
CA ASP A 207 -12.69 7.15 10.08
C ASP A 207 -12.65 8.48 10.84
N ALA A 208 -11.68 9.34 10.54
CA ALA A 208 -11.58 10.67 11.13
C ALA A 208 -12.77 11.57 10.75
N ALA A 209 -13.22 11.52 9.50
CA ALA A 209 -14.41 12.21 9.03
C ALA A 209 -15.67 11.74 9.75
N ASP A 210 -15.87 10.42 9.88
CA ASP A 210 -17.01 9.81 10.58
C ASP A 210 -17.02 10.18 12.07
N ALA A 211 -15.87 10.12 12.74
CA ALA A 211 -15.74 10.53 14.13
C ALA A 211 -16.13 12.01 14.32
N ARG A 212 -15.67 12.88 13.42
CA ARG A 212 -15.99 14.32 13.43
C ARG A 212 -17.48 14.59 13.18
N VAL A 213 -18.08 13.93 12.18
CA VAL A 213 -19.51 14.05 11.86
C VAL A 213 -20.38 13.57 13.02
N THR A 214 -20.08 12.39 13.57
CA THR A 214 -20.90 11.79 14.63
C THR A 214 -20.66 12.41 16.01
N GLY A 215 -19.59 13.22 16.17
CA GLY A 215 -19.19 13.80 17.44
C GLY A 215 -18.54 12.79 18.39
N ARG A 216 -18.05 11.65 17.86
CA ARG A 216 -17.27 10.68 18.65
C ARG A 216 -15.91 11.30 18.98
N THR A 217 -15.57 11.30 20.27
CA THR A 217 -14.32 11.87 20.80
C THR A 217 -13.15 10.88 20.75
N ASP A 218 -13.21 9.84 19.92
CA ASP A 218 -12.13 8.85 19.70
C ASP A 218 -10.93 9.47 18.94
N GLY A 219 -10.70 10.77 19.11
CA GLY A 219 -9.78 11.59 18.33
C GLY A 219 -8.33 11.17 18.46
N LEU A 220 -7.92 10.60 19.60
CA LEU A 220 -6.54 10.15 19.78
C LEU A 220 -6.26 8.86 19.00
N GLY A 221 -7.17 7.88 19.00
CA GLY A 221 -7.03 6.66 18.21
C GLY A 221 -7.08 6.93 16.72
N ALA A 222 -8.03 7.76 16.26
CA ALA A 222 -8.15 8.16 14.86
C ALA A 222 -6.95 9.00 14.37
N ALA A 223 -6.42 9.91 15.21
CA ALA A 223 -5.24 10.69 14.88
C ALA A 223 -3.98 9.82 14.81
N ILE A 224 -3.80 8.87 15.73
CA ILE A 224 -2.69 7.90 15.67
C ILE A 224 -2.78 7.04 14.41
N ALA A 225 -3.96 6.52 14.09
CA ALA A 225 -4.17 5.71 12.89
C ALA A 225 -3.86 6.51 11.60
N THR A 226 -4.31 7.76 11.54
CA THR A 226 -4.03 8.67 10.41
C THR A 226 -2.53 8.97 10.32
N GLN A 227 -1.89 9.34 11.43
CA GLN A 227 -0.45 9.62 11.44
C GLN A 227 0.37 8.39 11.06
N TYR A 228 -0.03 7.20 11.52
CA TYR A 228 0.62 5.95 11.14
C TYR A 228 0.47 5.69 9.63
N ALA A 229 -0.74 5.82 9.09
CA ALA A 229 -1.00 5.64 7.66
C ALA A 229 -0.24 6.66 6.80
N GLU A 230 -0.16 7.93 7.23
CA GLU A 230 0.62 8.97 6.55
C GLU A 230 2.12 8.66 6.55
N ARG A 231 2.67 8.22 7.69
CA ARG A 231 4.09 7.82 7.77
C ARG A 231 4.37 6.60 6.90
N GLN A 232 3.49 5.61 6.90
CA GLN A 232 3.63 4.43 6.07
C GLN A 232 3.57 4.79 4.58
N ALA A 233 2.61 5.62 4.17
CA ALA A 233 2.49 6.11 2.81
C ALA A 233 3.74 6.89 2.38
N ALA A 234 4.21 7.83 3.20
CA ALA A 234 5.42 8.61 2.94
C ALA A 234 6.66 7.72 2.84
N ARG A 235 6.76 6.70 3.69
CA ARG A 235 7.85 5.71 3.64
C ARG A 235 7.85 4.97 2.30
N ILE A 236 6.72 4.40 1.89
CA ILE A 236 6.61 3.67 0.61
C ILE A 236 6.93 4.58 -0.58
N GLU A 237 6.35 5.79 -0.60
CA GLU A 237 6.61 6.76 -1.66
C GLU A 237 8.09 7.16 -1.70
N SER A 238 8.73 7.38 -0.55
CA SER A 238 10.17 7.66 -0.49
C SER A 238 11.00 6.54 -1.11
N MET A 239 10.68 5.27 -0.84
CA MET A 239 11.38 4.12 -1.43
C MET A 239 11.22 4.05 -2.94
N LEU A 240 10.07 4.48 -3.47
CA LEU A 240 9.79 4.57 -4.90
C LEU A 240 10.49 5.77 -5.55
N THR A 241 10.64 6.90 -4.84
CA THR A 241 11.19 8.15 -5.41
C THR A 241 12.69 8.35 -5.22
N SER A 242 13.35 7.74 -4.23
CA SER A 242 14.81 7.86 -3.96
C SER A 242 15.70 7.24 -5.07
N SER A 243 15.17 7.08 -6.27
CA SER A 243 15.80 6.43 -7.42
C SER A 243 15.78 7.30 -8.70
N THR A 244 15.42 8.59 -8.62
CA THR A 244 15.48 9.52 -9.77
C THR A 244 16.70 10.43 -9.81
N GLU A 245 17.74 10.22 -9.00
CA GLU A 245 19.03 10.86 -9.28
C GLU A 245 19.75 10.11 -10.42
N PRO A 246 20.01 10.74 -11.57
CA PRO A 246 20.83 10.13 -12.60
C PRO A 246 22.24 9.95 -12.05
N THR A 247 22.73 8.71 -12.10
CA THR A 247 24.15 8.40 -11.88
C THR A 247 24.98 9.37 -12.73
N PRO A 248 25.88 10.18 -12.15
CA PRO A 248 26.74 11.04 -12.96
C PRO A 248 27.53 10.13 -13.90
N GLU A 249 27.43 10.39 -15.21
CA GLU A 249 28.28 9.78 -16.22
C GLU A 249 29.73 9.84 -15.73
N PRO A 250 30.48 8.73 -15.74
CA PRO A 250 31.91 8.81 -15.51
C PRO A 250 32.49 9.67 -16.63
N ALA A 251 33.03 10.83 -16.26
CA ALA A 251 33.79 11.67 -17.18
C ALA A 251 34.84 10.78 -17.86
N ALA A 252 34.75 10.67 -19.19
CA ALA A 252 35.76 10.00 -19.98
C ALA A 252 37.10 10.71 -19.75
N ILE A 253 38.07 9.98 -19.21
CA ILE A 253 39.50 10.33 -19.19
C ILE A 253 40.21 9.29 -20.05
#